data_AF-A0A661YR35-F1
#
_entry.id   AF-A0A661YR35-F1
#
_cell.length_a   1.000
_cell.length_b   1.000
_cell.length_c   1.000
_cell.angle_alpha   90.00
_cell.angle_beta   90.00
_cell.angle_gamma   90.00
#
_symmetry.space_group_name_H-M   'P 1'
#
loop_
_entity.id
_entity.type
_entity.pdbx_description
1 polymer ?
#
loop_
_entity_poly.entity_id
_entity_poly.type
_entity_poly.pdbx_seq_one_letter_code
_entity_poly.pdbx_strand_id
1 'polypeptide(L)'
;LEWHVQDPPDAFEMNRNDVVYSYQGNRNPFIDHPEFVAHIWDPTAGIQDEIQIDAGFYPNPVRQTLHVSLNSDTKQLSLSIINAIGESMIIQTVAGYGTSDIDCSELPSGIYFLRITDEQSRGSYVSSFMKN
;
A
#
# COMPACT_ATOMS: atom_id res chain seq x y z
N LEU A 1 0.42 0.91 -23.50
CA LEU A 1 0.53 2.18 -24.26
C LEU A 1 1.41 2.09 -25.51
N GLU A 2 2.22 1.03 -25.66
CA GLU A 2 3.16 0.90 -26.76
C GLU A 2 2.53 1.00 -28.16
N TRP A 3 1.34 0.43 -28.37
CA TRP A 3 0.61 0.55 -29.63
C TRP A 3 0.24 2.01 -29.99
N HIS A 4 -0.19 2.82 -29.02
CA HIS A 4 -0.54 4.24 -29.24
C HIS A 4 0.68 5.11 -29.60
N VAL A 5 1.88 4.70 -29.17
CA VAL A 5 3.14 5.38 -29.53
C VAL A 5 3.61 4.97 -30.93
N GLN A 6 3.31 3.73 -31.36
CA GLN A 6 3.69 3.21 -32.67
C GLN A 6 2.76 3.68 -33.80
N ASP A 7 1.57 4.19 -33.49
CA ASP A 7 0.57 4.63 -34.47
C ASP A 7 0.03 6.03 -34.09
N PRO A 8 0.81 7.10 -34.34
CA PRO A 8 0.39 8.47 -34.01
C PRO A 8 -0.70 8.96 -34.97
N PRO A 9 -1.57 9.89 -34.54
CA PRO A 9 -2.66 10.36 -35.39
C PRO A 9 -2.20 10.94 -36.72
N ASP A 10 -2.85 10.52 -37.80
CA ASP A 10 -2.50 10.93 -39.15
C ASP A 10 -3.36 12.10 -39.68
N ALA A 11 -3.01 12.62 -40.86
CA ALA A 11 -3.73 13.74 -41.47
C ALA A 11 -5.20 13.40 -41.81
N PHE A 12 -5.52 12.12 -42.02
CA PHE A 12 -6.89 11.69 -42.27
C PHE A 12 -7.71 11.72 -40.98
N GLU A 13 -7.14 11.29 -39.86
CA GLU A 13 -7.75 11.36 -38.53
C GLU A 13 -7.94 12.79 -38.05
N MET A 14 -6.98 13.69 -38.32
CA MET A 14 -7.13 15.12 -38.05
C MET A 14 -8.31 15.71 -38.84
N ASN A 15 -8.38 15.44 -40.15
CA ASN A 15 -9.48 15.91 -41.00
C ASN A 15 -10.83 15.32 -40.55
N ARG A 16 -10.86 14.06 -40.11
CA ARG A 16 -12.06 13.45 -39.54
C ARG A 16 -12.47 14.16 -38.23
N ASN A 17 -11.52 14.51 -37.38
CA ASN A 17 -11.76 15.25 -36.14
C ASN A 17 -12.35 16.66 -36.43
N ASP A 18 -11.82 17.36 -37.44
CA ASP A 18 -12.34 18.67 -37.89
C ASP A 18 -13.79 18.58 -38.41
N VAL A 19 -14.06 17.58 -39.26
CA VAL A 19 -15.40 17.37 -39.83
C VAL A 19 -16.39 17.03 -38.72
N VAL A 20 -16.06 16.10 -37.83
CA VAL A 20 -16.95 15.70 -36.72
C VAL A 20 -17.19 16.86 -35.75
N TYR A 21 -16.17 17.66 -35.47
CA TYR A 21 -16.28 18.86 -34.62
C TYR A 21 -17.30 19.86 -35.17
N SER A 22 -17.37 20.03 -36.49
CA SER A 22 -18.34 20.94 -37.13
C SER A 22 -19.80 20.55 -36.83
N TYR A 23 -20.06 19.30 -36.47
CA TYR A 23 -21.40 18.80 -36.11
C TYR A 23 -21.64 18.74 -34.59
N GLN A 24 -20.61 18.41 -33.79
CA GLN A 24 -20.78 18.10 -32.37
C GLN A 24 -20.40 19.24 -31.43
N GLY A 25 -19.54 20.17 -31.87
CA GLY A 25 -19.08 21.29 -31.05
C GLY A 25 -18.06 20.92 -29.96
N ASN A 26 -17.62 19.66 -29.87
CA ASN A 26 -16.50 19.21 -29.05
C ASN A 26 -15.54 18.34 -29.86
N ARG A 27 -14.23 18.59 -29.74
CA ARG A 27 -13.17 17.84 -30.44
C ARG A 27 -12.72 16.66 -29.60
N ASN A 28 -12.23 15.59 -30.24
CA ASN A 28 -11.53 14.54 -29.53
C ASN A 28 -10.11 15.02 -29.15
N PRO A 29 -9.81 15.23 -27.86
CA PRO A 29 -8.52 15.77 -27.43
C PRO A 29 -7.38 14.77 -27.61
N PHE A 30 -7.64 13.47 -27.80
CA PHE A 30 -6.58 12.47 -28.02
C PHE A 30 -6.01 12.48 -29.44
N ILE A 31 -6.72 13.10 -30.39
CA ILE A 31 -6.22 13.34 -31.75
C ILE A 31 -5.40 14.64 -31.80
N ASP A 32 -5.84 15.67 -31.08
CA ASP A 32 -5.15 16.96 -31.03
C ASP A 32 -3.93 16.92 -30.09
N HIS A 33 -4.00 16.15 -28.99
CA HIS A 33 -2.97 15.96 -27.96
C HIS A 33 -2.80 14.48 -27.61
N PRO A 34 -2.09 13.70 -28.44
CA PRO A 34 -1.85 12.27 -28.20
C PRO A 34 -1.16 11.99 -26.86
N GLU A 35 -0.41 12.96 -26.32
CA GLU A 35 0.28 12.89 -25.02
C GLU A 35 -0.67 12.73 -23.82
N PHE A 36 -1.94 13.13 -23.95
CA PHE A 36 -2.91 12.94 -22.87
C PHE A 36 -3.17 11.48 -22.56
N VAL A 37 -2.99 10.59 -23.53
CA VAL A 37 -3.09 9.15 -23.31
C VAL A 37 -1.96 8.67 -22.40
N ALA A 38 -0.76 9.24 -22.50
CA ALA A 38 0.32 8.93 -21.56
C ALA A 38 0.00 9.44 -20.15
N HIS A 39 -0.57 10.63 -20.01
CA HIS A 39 -0.89 11.20 -18.70
C HIS A 39 -2.03 10.49 -17.96
N ILE A 40 -3.06 9.99 -18.67
CA ILE A 40 -4.20 9.30 -18.05
C ILE A 40 -3.84 7.88 -17.63
N TRP A 41 -3.04 7.19 -18.44
CA TRP A 41 -2.68 5.79 -18.24
C TRP A 41 -1.24 5.62 -17.74
N ASP A 42 -0.66 6.67 -17.19
CA ASP A 42 0.60 6.56 -16.47
C ASP A 42 0.40 5.67 -15.23
N PRO A 43 1.06 4.49 -15.14
CA PRO A 43 0.95 3.63 -13.97
C PRO A 43 1.46 4.29 -12.68
N THR A 44 2.25 5.37 -12.76
CA THR A 44 2.65 6.15 -11.58
C THR A 44 1.63 7.19 -11.11
N ALA A 45 0.58 7.48 -11.90
CA ALA A 45 -0.47 8.44 -11.54
C ALA A 45 -1.64 7.80 -10.74
N GLY A 46 -1.61 6.48 -10.53
CA GLY A 46 -2.59 5.75 -9.72
C GLY A 46 -2.37 5.91 -8.21
N ILE A 47 -3.41 5.58 -7.43
CA ILE A 47 -3.24 5.31 -5.99
C ILE A 47 -2.28 4.13 -5.88
N GLN A 48 -1.17 4.29 -5.15
CA GLN A 48 -0.27 3.16 -4.89
C GLN A 48 -1.07 2.05 -4.21
N ASP A 49 -0.98 0.83 -4.72
CA ASP A 49 -1.67 -0.33 -4.16
C ASP A 49 -1.35 -0.44 -2.66
N GLU A 50 -2.40 -0.44 -1.84
CA GLU A 50 -2.28 -0.64 -0.40
C GLU A 50 -1.77 -2.07 -0.14
N ILE A 51 -0.68 -2.18 0.61
CA ILE A 51 -0.11 -3.49 0.92
C ILE A 51 -1.04 -4.18 1.92
N GLN A 52 -1.57 -5.33 1.53
CA GLN A 52 -2.30 -6.20 2.44
C GLN A 52 -1.30 -6.88 3.38
N ILE A 53 -1.49 -6.66 4.68
CA ILE A 53 -0.71 -7.31 5.73
C ILE A 53 -1.67 -8.22 6.49
N ASP A 54 -1.59 -9.53 6.24
CA ASP A 54 -2.28 -10.52 7.05
C ASP A 54 -1.39 -10.91 8.22
N ALA A 55 -1.89 -10.68 9.43
CA ALA A 55 -1.16 -10.91 10.66
C ALA A 55 -2.02 -11.57 11.72
N GLY A 56 -1.42 -12.51 12.43
CA GLY A 56 -1.98 -13.19 13.58
C GLY A 56 -0.96 -13.24 14.71
N PHE A 57 -1.42 -13.35 15.95
CA PHE A 57 -0.53 -13.47 17.10
C PHE A 57 -1.11 -14.33 18.20
N TYR A 58 -0.21 -14.95 18.96
CA TYR A 58 -0.55 -15.79 20.11
C TYR A 58 0.66 -15.90 21.06
N PRO A 59 0.45 -16.24 22.33
CA PRO A 59 -0.83 -16.32 23.03
C PRO A 59 -1.33 -14.94 23.48
N ASN A 60 -2.64 -14.77 23.59
CA ASN A 60 -3.28 -13.64 24.27
C ASN A 60 -4.17 -14.19 25.40
N PRO A 61 -3.89 -13.93 26.69
CA PRO A 61 -2.83 -13.07 27.23
C PRO A 61 -1.40 -13.64 27.09
N VAL A 62 -0.42 -12.75 26.88
CA VAL A 62 1.01 -13.10 26.78
C VAL A 62 1.70 -12.97 28.14
N ARG A 63 2.75 -13.79 28.37
CA ARG A 63 3.59 -13.76 29.59
C ARG A 63 5.03 -13.38 29.34
N GLN A 64 5.66 -14.03 28.36
CA GLN A 64 7.08 -13.85 28.04
C GLN A 64 7.23 -13.55 26.56
N THR A 65 6.94 -14.53 25.70
CA THR A 65 7.13 -14.38 24.25
C THR A 65 5.79 -14.30 23.53
N LEU A 66 5.63 -13.31 22.66
CA LEU A 66 4.52 -13.20 21.72
C LEU A 66 4.98 -13.72 20.36
N HIS A 67 4.29 -14.73 19.84
CA HIS A 67 4.49 -15.22 18.48
C HIS A 67 3.62 -14.42 17.53
N VAL A 68 4.22 -13.84 16.51
CA VAL A 68 3.53 -13.04 15.49
C VAL A 68 3.74 -13.71 14.14
N SER A 69 2.66 -14.25 13.57
CA SER A 69 2.63 -14.80 12.22
C SER A 69 2.29 -13.71 11.23
N LEU A 70 3.11 -13.56 10.18
CA LEU A 70 2.99 -12.54 9.15
C LEU A 70 2.90 -13.18 7.77
N ASN A 71 2.05 -12.61 6.94
CA ASN A 71 1.93 -12.91 5.52
C ASN A 71 1.69 -11.61 4.76
N SER A 72 2.76 -11.08 4.17
CA SER A 72 2.78 -9.85 3.37
C SER A 72 3.68 -10.07 2.14
N ASP A 73 3.39 -9.35 1.07
CA ASP A 73 4.22 -9.33 -0.15
C ASP A 73 5.55 -8.58 0.05
N THR A 74 5.71 -7.88 1.19
CA THR A 74 6.93 -7.16 1.54
C THR A 74 7.96 -8.05 2.23
N LYS A 75 9.24 -7.77 1.99
CA LYS A 75 10.34 -8.53 2.60
C LYS A 75 10.51 -8.22 4.09
N GLN A 76 10.31 -6.96 4.47
CA GLN A 76 10.51 -6.47 5.82
C GLN A 76 9.35 -5.56 6.23
N LEU A 77 9.01 -5.61 7.51
CA LEU A 77 7.98 -4.80 8.14
C LEU A 77 8.51 -4.24 9.45
N SER A 78 8.05 -3.04 9.81
CA SER A 78 8.32 -2.43 11.12
C SER A 78 7.22 -2.84 12.10
N LEU A 79 7.60 -3.50 13.18
CA LEU A 79 6.74 -3.90 14.27
C LEU A 79 6.97 -2.98 15.47
N SER A 80 5.89 -2.46 16.03
CA SER A 80 5.90 -1.63 17.23
C SER A 80 4.90 -2.15 18.26
N ILE A 81 5.31 -2.30 19.51
CA ILE A 81 4.40 -2.52 20.65
C ILE A 81 4.22 -1.20 21.38
N ILE A 82 2.97 -0.79 21.55
CA ILE A 82 2.57 0.52 22.07
C ILE A 82 1.71 0.32 23.31
N ASN A 83 1.96 1.08 24.38
CA ASN A 83 1.14 1.03 25.59
C ASN A 83 -0.18 1.82 25.42
N ALA A 84 -1.07 1.75 26.41
CA ALA A 84 -2.37 2.44 26.37
C ALA A 84 -2.29 3.98 26.34
N ILE A 85 -1.12 4.57 26.66
CA ILE A 85 -0.89 6.02 26.59
C ILE A 85 -0.18 6.45 25.29
N GLY A 86 0.09 5.51 24.39
CA GLY A 86 0.64 5.78 23.05
C GLY A 86 2.16 5.73 22.95
N GLU A 87 2.88 5.36 24.01
CA GLU A 87 4.34 5.23 23.98
C GLU A 87 4.75 3.91 23.33
N SER A 88 5.71 3.97 22.40
CA SER A 88 6.28 2.78 21.75
C SER A 88 7.31 2.14 22.69
N MET A 89 6.98 0.97 23.23
CA MET A 89 7.81 0.21 24.17
C MET A 89 8.86 -0.64 23.46
N ILE A 90 8.47 -1.27 22.35
CA ILE A 90 9.33 -2.14 21.55
C ILE A 90 9.17 -1.74 20.09
N ILE A 91 10.29 -1.61 19.38
CA ILE A 91 10.30 -1.36 17.94
C ILE A 91 11.35 -2.30 17.33
N GLN A 92 10.96 -3.09 16.34
CA GLN A 92 11.85 -4.00 15.64
C GLN A 92 11.46 -4.20 14.19
N THR A 93 12.45 -4.47 13.34
CA THR A 93 12.22 -4.89 11.96
C THR A 93 12.09 -6.40 11.93
N VAL A 94 11.00 -6.90 11.32
CA VAL A 94 10.70 -8.32 11.17
C VAL A 94 10.59 -8.69 9.70
N ALA A 95 10.76 -9.96 9.38
CA ALA A 95 10.45 -10.46 8.05
C ALA A 95 8.94 -10.32 7.78
N GLY A 96 8.56 -9.91 6.58
CA GLY A 96 7.15 -9.76 6.20
C GLY A 96 6.40 -11.09 6.00
N TYR A 97 7.09 -12.22 6.12
CA TYR A 97 6.54 -13.56 5.99
C TYR A 97 7.05 -14.48 7.12
N GLY A 98 6.23 -15.45 7.52
CA GLY A 98 6.58 -16.46 8.51
C GLY A 98 6.21 -16.06 9.93
N THR A 99 6.91 -16.61 10.94
CA THR A 99 6.65 -16.31 12.36
C THR A 99 7.86 -15.59 12.95
N SER A 100 7.62 -14.53 13.71
CA SER A 100 8.61 -13.80 14.49
C SER A 100 8.24 -13.85 15.97
N ASP A 101 9.25 -14.03 16.81
CA ASP A 101 9.11 -14.07 18.25
C ASP A 101 9.48 -12.72 18.86
N ILE A 102 8.60 -12.19 19.69
CA ILE A 102 8.77 -10.90 20.35
C ILE A 102 8.89 -11.12 21.86
N ASP A 103 10.00 -10.69 22.44
CA ASP A 103 10.17 -10.75 23.89
C ASP A 103 9.40 -9.61 24.57
N CYS A 104 8.38 -9.99 25.33
CA CYS A 104 7.52 -9.12 26.11
C CYS A 104 7.80 -9.26 27.62
N SER A 105 8.87 -9.96 28.04
CA SER A 105 9.15 -10.25 29.45
C SER A 105 9.40 -9.00 30.29
N GLU A 106 9.98 -7.96 29.71
CA GLU A 106 10.25 -6.67 30.36
C GLU A 106 9.03 -5.73 30.37
N LEU A 107 7.93 -6.10 29.72
CA LEU A 107 6.71 -5.29 29.69
C LEU A 107 5.91 -5.47 31.00
N PRO A 108 5.52 -4.36 31.66
CA PRO A 108 4.56 -4.40 32.76
C PRO A 108 3.23 -5.06 32.36
N SER A 109 2.50 -5.59 33.34
CA SER A 109 1.16 -6.13 33.08
C SER A 109 0.21 -5.00 32.65
N GLY A 110 -0.55 -5.21 31.58
CA GLY A 110 -1.39 -4.17 30.99
C GLY A 110 -1.88 -4.49 29.58
N ILE A 111 -2.56 -3.52 28.97
CA ILE A 111 -3.04 -3.60 27.58
C ILE A 111 -2.01 -2.95 26.66
N TYR A 112 -1.69 -3.64 25.57
CA TYR A 112 -0.76 -3.17 24.56
C TYR A 112 -1.36 -3.31 23.16
N PHE A 113 -0.88 -2.48 22.26
CA PHE A 113 -1.23 -2.50 20.84
C PHE A 113 -0.01 -2.92 20.04
N LEU A 114 -0.15 -3.99 19.27
CA LEU A 114 0.78 -4.42 18.25
C LEU A 114 0.45 -3.66 16.96
N ARG A 115 1.35 -2.80 16.50
CA ARG A 115 1.29 -2.12 15.21
C ARG A 115 2.36 -2.68 14.28
N ILE A 116 1.97 -3.01 13.07
CA ILE A 116 2.86 -3.48 12.01
C ILE A 116 2.64 -2.57 10.80
N THR A 117 3.72 -2.10 10.21
CA THR A 117 3.67 -1.12 9.12
C THR A 117 4.77 -1.40 8.11
N ASP A 118 4.49 -1.19 6.83
CA ASP A 118 5.51 -1.18 5.77
C ASP A 118 6.46 0.02 5.92
N GLU A 119 7.69 -0.08 5.39
CA GLU A 119 8.65 1.03 5.44
C GLU A 119 8.11 2.31 4.76
N GLN A 120 7.30 2.14 3.72
CA GLN A 120 6.67 3.25 3.01
C GLN A 120 5.27 3.59 3.55
N SER A 121 4.86 2.99 4.67
CA SER A 121 3.53 3.16 5.28
C SER A 121 2.35 2.92 4.33
N ARG A 122 2.56 2.10 3.29
CA ARG A 122 1.55 1.72 2.30
C ARG A 122 0.55 0.69 2.79
N GLY A 123 0.73 0.18 4.01
CA GLY A 123 -0.15 -0.79 4.65
C GLY A 123 0.16 -0.84 6.14
N SER A 124 -0.87 -1.04 6.95
CA SER A 124 -0.70 -1.23 8.38
C SER A 124 -1.70 -2.22 8.96
N TYR A 125 -1.21 -3.02 9.91
CA TYR A 125 -2.02 -3.88 10.74
C TYR A 125 -1.89 -3.41 12.20
N VAL A 126 -3.02 -3.31 12.91
CA VAL A 126 -3.04 -2.97 14.33
C VAL A 126 -3.96 -3.94 15.06
N SER A 127 -3.48 -4.48 16.18
CA SER A 127 -4.31 -5.30 17.05
C SER A 127 -3.89 -5.19 18.51
N SER A 128 -4.82 -5.40 19.43
CA SER A 128 -4.58 -5.29 20.88
C SER A 128 -4.36 -6.65 21.53
N PHE A 129 -3.47 -6.72 22.52
CA PHE A 129 -3.26 -7.90 23.35
C PHE A 129 -3.06 -7.51 24.82
N MET A 130 -3.26 -8.48 25.72
CA MET A 130 -3.01 -8.31 27.15
C MET A 130 -1.70 -8.97 27.58
N LYS A 131 -0.93 -8.24 28.38
CA LYS A 131 0.25 -8.75 29.10
C LYS A 131 -0.14 -9.04 30.55
N ASN A 132 0.09 -10.28 30.98
CA ASN A 132 -0.06 -10.71 32.37
C ASN A 132 1.28 -10.70 33.10
#